data_AF-A0A9W4FE28-F1
#
_entry.id   AF-A0A9W4FE28-F1
#
_cell.length_a   1.000
_cell.length_b   1.000
_cell.length_c   1.000
_cell.angle_alpha   90.00
_cell.angle_beta   90.00
_cell.angle_gamma   90.00
#
_symmetry.space_group_name_H-M   'P 1'
#
loop_
_entity.id
_entity.type
_entity.pdbx_description
1 polymer ?
#
loop_
_entity_poly.entity_id
_entity_poly.type
_entity_poly.pdbx_seq_one_letter_code
_entity_poly.pdbx_strand_id
1 'polypeptide(L)'
;MGQPMTAVDWPAGATEVSDWADVGKTDEFRSFDGPIWTIPEVQYTNDAPARVFVSGTQLRDGTVEERCIRLEGVAWEDMLTSSVARDIATKLLAAATELDRLSRTG
;
A
#
# COMPACT_ATOMS: atom_id res chain seq x y z
N MET A 1 -22.96 -4.19 26.58
CA MET A 1 -22.64 -2.84 26.05
C MET A 1 -21.14 -2.83 25.80
N GLY A 2 -20.72 -2.86 24.54
CA GLY A 2 -19.29 -2.79 24.20
C GLY A 2 -18.75 -1.42 24.56
N GLN A 3 -17.56 -1.36 25.17
CA GLN A 3 -16.86 -0.09 25.40
C GLN A 3 -16.72 0.67 24.07
N PRO A 4 -16.78 2.01 24.08
CA PRO A 4 -16.45 2.79 22.91
C PRO A 4 -15.03 2.43 22.46
N MET A 5 -14.87 1.99 21.22
CA MET A 5 -13.56 1.77 20.61
C MET A 5 -12.79 3.10 20.71
N THR A 6 -11.68 3.10 21.46
CA THR A 6 -10.66 4.13 21.30
C THR A 6 -10.28 4.15 19.82
N ALA A 7 -10.42 5.30 19.17
CA ALA A 7 -10.07 5.44 17.77
C ALA A 7 -8.57 5.15 17.62
N VAL A 8 -8.23 4.13 16.84
CA VAL A 8 -6.85 3.78 16.53
C VAL A 8 -6.35 4.72 15.44
N ASP A 9 -5.28 5.44 15.73
CA ASP A 9 -4.66 6.38 14.79
C ASP A 9 -4.21 5.69 13.51
N TRP A 10 -4.21 6.46 12.43
CA TRP A 10 -3.72 5.97 11.15
C TRP A 10 -2.21 5.70 11.22
N PRO A 11 -1.73 4.61 10.59
CA PRO A 11 -0.31 4.34 10.49
C PRO A 11 0.44 5.51 9.85
N ALA A 12 1.64 5.80 10.34
CA ALA A 12 2.49 6.81 9.73
C ALA A 12 2.69 6.52 8.23
N GLY A 13 2.50 7.54 7.40
CA GLY A 13 2.61 7.45 5.95
C GLY A 13 1.38 6.91 5.23
N ALA A 14 0.33 6.47 5.94
CA ALA A 14 -0.92 6.07 5.30
C ALA A 14 -1.62 7.28 4.67
N THR A 15 -2.02 7.15 3.42
CA THR A 15 -2.87 8.10 2.70
C THR A 15 -4.28 7.57 2.50
N GLU A 16 -4.45 6.24 2.54
CA GLU A 16 -5.73 5.56 2.50
C GLU A 16 -5.74 4.42 3.53
N VAL A 17 -6.88 4.22 4.19
CA VAL A 17 -7.07 3.16 5.19
C VAL A 17 -8.44 2.53 4.94
N SER A 18 -8.46 1.21 4.76
CA SER A 18 -9.69 0.44 4.61
C SER A 18 -10.43 0.29 5.94
N ASP A 19 -11.71 -0.12 5.85
CA ASP A 19 -12.48 -0.53 7.03
C ASP A 19 -11.87 -1.77 7.71
N TRP A 20 -12.21 -1.95 8.99
CA TRP A 20 -11.80 -3.13 9.75
C TRP A 20 -12.39 -4.41 9.16
N ALA A 21 -11.53 -5.39 8.95
CA ALA A 21 -11.87 -6.77 8.64
C ALA A 21 -11.89 -7.61 9.92
N ASP A 22 -12.62 -8.73 9.88
CA ASP A 22 -12.70 -9.67 11.01
C ASP A 22 -13.17 -9.06 12.35
N VAL A 23 -14.07 -8.08 12.26
CA VAL A 23 -14.61 -7.32 13.41
C VAL A 23 -15.11 -8.25 14.51
N GLY A 24 -14.60 -8.04 15.72
CA GLY A 24 -14.96 -8.81 16.92
C GLY A 24 -14.14 -10.08 17.12
N LYS A 25 -13.20 -10.41 16.22
CA LYS A 25 -12.20 -11.47 16.43
C LYS A 25 -10.92 -10.91 17.04
N THR A 26 -10.05 -11.79 17.53
CA THR A 26 -8.76 -11.43 18.14
C THR A 26 -7.75 -10.90 17.12
N ASP A 27 -7.92 -11.29 15.87
CA ASP A 27 -7.11 -10.93 14.71
C ASP A 27 -7.76 -9.82 13.86
N GLU A 28 -8.64 -8.99 14.45
CA GLU A 28 -9.25 -7.84 13.77
C GLU A 28 -8.17 -6.89 13.24
N PHE A 29 -8.19 -6.65 11.92
CA PHE A 29 -7.15 -5.90 11.20
C PHE A 29 -7.77 -4.97 10.16
N ARG A 30 -6.99 -4.01 9.67
CA ARG A 30 -7.33 -3.22 8.49
C ARG A 30 -6.11 -3.04 7.60
N SER A 31 -6.35 -2.97 6.30
CA SER A 31 -5.31 -2.64 5.32
C SER A 31 -5.18 -1.13 5.17
N PHE A 32 -3.99 -0.66 4.81
CA PHE A 32 -3.75 0.73 4.46
C PHE A 32 -2.75 0.82 3.31
N ASP A 33 -2.86 1.91 2.56
CA ASP A 33 -1.94 2.26 1.50
C ASP A 33 -1.31 3.64 1.77
N GLY A 34 -0.03 3.77 1.47
CA GLY A 34 0.71 5.02 1.46
C GLY A 34 0.65 5.71 0.10
N PRO A 35 1.56 6.67 -0.17
CA PRO A 35 1.60 7.40 -1.43
C PRO A 35 1.59 6.47 -2.65
N ILE A 36 0.83 6.87 -3.66
CA ILE A 36 0.65 6.12 -4.91
C ILE A 36 1.40 6.83 -6.05
N TRP A 37 2.22 6.07 -6.77
CA TRP A 37 2.91 6.49 -7.98
C TRP A 37 2.31 5.79 -9.20
N THR A 38 1.53 6.52 -9.99
CA THR A 38 0.84 6.00 -11.19
C THR A 38 1.75 5.96 -12.41
N ILE A 39 1.61 4.93 -13.26
CA ILE A 39 2.29 4.72 -14.55
C ILE A 39 1.22 4.67 -15.65
N PRO A 40 0.86 5.82 -16.25
CA PRO A 40 -0.23 5.89 -17.23
C PRO A 40 -0.03 5.05 -18.49
N GLU A 41 1.22 4.78 -18.86
CA GLU A 41 1.62 4.06 -20.06
C GLU A 41 1.42 2.54 -19.97
N VAL A 42 1.13 2.01 -18.77
CA VAL A 42 0.76 0.61 -18.56
C VAL A 42 -0.64 0.61 -17.98
N GLN A 43 -1.55 -0.10 -18.63
CA GLN A 43 -2.95 -0.14 -18.24
C GLN A 43 -3.41 -1.58 -18.15
N TYR A 44 -4.21 -1.85 -17.12
CA TYR A 44 -4.88 -3.13 -16.96
C TYR A 44 -6.03 -3.25 -17.97
N THR A 45 -6.63 -4.44 -18.08
CA THR A 45 -7.75 -4.70 -19.02
C THR A 45 -9.00 -3.85 -18.77
N ASN A 46 -9.07 -3.18 -17.62
CA ASN A 46 -10.13 -2.24 -17.25
C ASN A 46 -9.72 -0.76 -17.44
N ASP A 47 -8.68 -0.50 -18.22
CA ASP A 47 -8.08 0.83 -18.49
C ASP A 47 -7.50 1.54 -17.25
N ALA A 48 -7.43 0.87 -16.09
CA ALA A 48 -6.80 1.44 -14.91
C ALA A 48 -5.27 1.47 -15.10
N PRO A 49 -4.61 2.62 -14.84
CA PRO A 49 -3.17 2.70 -14.98
C PRO A 49 -2.46 1.88 -13.89
N ALA A 50 -1.29 1.35 -14.23
CA ALA A 50 -0.46 0.66 -13.26
C ALA A 50 -0.03 1.61 -12.14
N ARG A 51 0.19 1.06 -10.95
CA ARG A 51 0.53 1.82 -9.76
C ARG A 51 1.56 1.12 -8.92
N VAL A 52 2.48 1.91 -8.37
CA VAL A 52 3.39 1.49 -7.29
C VAL A 52 2.94 2.19 -6.01
N PHE A 53 2.90 1.48 -4.88
CA PHE A 53 2.54 2.06 -3.59
C PHE A 53 3.07 1.20 -2.44
N VAL A 54 3.18 1.79 -1.25
CA VAL A 54 3.44 1.05 -0.01
C VAL A 54 2.10 0.59 0.55
N SER A 55 1.97 -0.67 0.91
CA SER A 55 0.76 -1.25 1.50
C SER A 55 1.11 -1.95 2.81
N GLY A 56 0.17 -2.06 3.73
CA GLY A 56 0.40 -2.74 5.01
C GLY A 56 -0.87 -3.07 5.76
N THR A 57 -0.68 -3.71 6.92
CA THR A 57 -1.75 -4.18 7.81
C THR A 57 -1.58 -3.57 9.19
N GLN A 58 -2.67 -3.04 9.76
CA GLN A 58 -2.72 -2.56 11.14
C GLN A 58 -3.72 -3.38 11.96
N LEU A 59 -3.29 -3.85 13.12
CA LEU A 59 -4.13 -4.53 14.10
C LEU A 59 -4.89 -3.54 14.97
N ARG A 60 -5.92 -4.04 15.65
CA ARG A 60 -6.77 -3.27 16.56
C ARG A 60 -6.03 -2.60 17.72
N ASP A 61 -4.89 -3.13 18.15
CA ASP A 61 -4.06 -2.53 19.19
C ASP A 61 -3.15 -1.39 18.68
N GLY A 62 -3.20 -1.11 17.37
CA GLY A 62 -2.40 -0.09 16.69
C GLY A 62 -1.11 -0.63 16.08
N THR A 63 -0.75 -1.88 16.34
CA THR A 63 0.45 -2.52 15.77
C THR A 63 0.35 -2.59 14.25
N VAL A 64 1.44 -2.22 13.57
CA VAL A 64 1.59 -2.45 12.13
C VAL A 64 2.40 -3.72 11.94
N GLU A 65 1.78 -4.79 11.45
CA GLU A 65 2.44 -6.10 11.30
C GLU A 65 3.41 -6.11 10.12
N GLU A 66 3.00 -5.53 8.99
CA GLU A 66 3.81 -5.52 7.78
C GLU A 66 3.63 -4.25 6.96
N ARG A 67 4.70 -3.92 6.23
CA ARG A 67 4.67 -2.99 5.10
C ARG A 67 5.40 -3.63 3.93
N CYS A 68 4.83 -3.52 2.75
CA CYS A 68 5.41 -4.01 1.51
C CYS A 68 5.23 -2.98 0.39
N ILE A 69 6.01 -3.11 -0.68
CA ILE A 69 5.81 -2.36 -1.91
C ILE A 69 4.98 -3.23 -2.86
N ARG A 70 3.88 -2.69 -3.36
CA ARG A 70 3.05 -3.33 -4.39
C ARG A 70 3.26 -2.62 -5.72
N LEU A 71 3.36 -3.42 -6.79
CA LEU A 71 3.19 -2.99 -8.17
C LEU A 71 1.91 -3.67 -8.68
N GLU A 72 0.93 -2.88 -9.07
CA GLU A 72 -0.35 -3.36 -9.61
C GLU A 72 -0.55 -2.83 -11.03
N GLY A 73 -1.34 -3.55 -11.82
CA GLY A 73 -1.67 -3.17 -13.19
C GLY A 73 -0.62 -3.54 -14.23
N VAL A 74 0.37 -4.37 -13.86
CA VAL A 74 1.35 -4.97 -14.77
C VAL A 74 1.18 -6.49 -14.75
N ALA A 75 0.89 -7.08 -15.90
CA ALA A 75 0.75 -8.51 -16.11
C ALA A 75 2.05 -9.12 -16.69
N TRP A 76 2.18 -10.44 -16.65
CA TRP A 76 3.42 -11.11 -17.09
C TRP A 76 3.58 -11.07 -18.62
N GLU A 77 2.47 -10.95 -19.34
CA GLU A 77 2.38 -10.84 -20.79
C GLU A 77 2.57 -9.41 -21.32
N ASP A 78 2.64 -8.42 -20.44
CA ASP A 78 2.80 -7.02 -20.85
C ASP A 78 4.18 -6.78 -21.46
N MET A 79 4.18 -6.33 -22.72
CA MET A 79 5.40 -5.95 -23.41
C MET A 79 5.87 -4.57 -22.96
N LEU A 80 6.83 -4.53 -22.04
CA LEU A 80 7.40 -3.28 -21.56
C LEU A 80 8.47 -2.74 -22.52
N THR A 81 8.28 -1.51 -22.96
CA THR A 81 9.36 -0.76 -23.63
C THR A 81 10.44 -0.39 -22.61
N SER A 82 11.66 -0.11 -23.09
CA SER A 82 12.75 0.29 -22.18
C SER A 82 12.49 1.61 -21.44
N SER A 83 11.67 2.51 -21.99
CA SER A 83 11.26 3.75 -21.31
C SER A 83 10.30 3.43 -20.16
N VAL A 84 9.29 2.61 -20.40
CA VAL A 84 8.31 2.19 -19.39
C VAL A 84 9.00 1.41 -18.26
N ALA A 85 9.92 0.50 -18.59
CA ALA A 85 10.68 -0.24 -17.59
C ALA A 85 11.51 0.68 -16.66
N ARG A 86 12.12 1.75 -17.21
CA ARG A 86 12.85 2.74 -16.41
C ARG A 86 11.94 3.58 -15.53
N ASP A 87 10.74 3.91 -16.01
CA ASP A 87 9.75 4.64 -15.24
C ASP A 87 9.21 3.81 -14.06
N ILE A 88 8.89 2.52 -14.30
CA ILE A 88 8.56 1.56 -13.24
C ILE A 88 9.69 1.50 -12.20
N ALA A 89 10.94 1.31 -12.64
CA ALA A 89 12.09 1.24 -11.74
C ALA A 89 12.24 2.50 -10.88
N THR A 90 12.02 3.68 -11.46
CA THR A 90 12.08 4.97 -10.74
C THR A 90 11.03 5.04 -9.64
N LYS A 91 9.80 4.59 -9.91
CA LYS A 91 8.70 4.60 -8.93
C LYS A 91 8.89 3.55 -7.84
N LEU A 92 9.44 2.38 -8.18
CA LEU A 92 9.84 1.37 -7.19
C LEU A 92 10.92 1.91 -6.25
N LEU A 93 11.91 2.64 -6.77
CA LEU A 93 12.96 3.28 -5.94
C LEU A 93 12.38 4.37 -5.02
N ALA A 94 11.41 5.15 -5.50
CA ALA A 94 10.71 6.13 -4.67
C ALA A 94 9.93 5.45 -3.53
N ALA A 95 9.20 4.38 -3.83
CA ALA A 95 8.47 3.59 -2.84
C ALA A 95 9.41 2.93 -1.80
N ALA A 96 10.55 2.41 -2.25
CA ALA A 96 11.57 1.85 -1.36
C ALA A 96 12.14 2.91 -0.42
N THR A 97 12.46 4.10 -0.95
CA THR A 97 12.95 5.22 -0.14
C THR A 97 11.94 5.61 0.94
N GLU A 98 10.64 5.63 0.60
CA GLU A 98 9.58 5.93 1.55
C GLU A 98 9.43 4.82 2.61
N LEU A 99 9.48 3.55 2.20
CA LEU A 99 9.41 2.43 3.13
C LEU A 99 10.61 2.42 4.11
N ASP A 100 11.81 2.72 3.63
CA ASP A 100 13.02 2.87 4.45
C ASP A 100 12.90 4.05 5.43
N ARG A 101 12.24 5.14 5.02
CA ARG A 101 11.95 6.27 5.91
C ARG A 101 10.99 5.85 7.02
N LEU A 102 9.90 5.18 6.69
CA LEU A 102 8.89 4.71 7.63
C LEU A 102 9.43 3.69 8.63
N SER A 103 10.31 2.80 8.17
CA SER A 103 10.95 1.77 9.00
C SER A 103 11.94 2.34 10.01
N ARG A 104 12.44 3.57 9.80
CA ARG A 104 13.33 4.29 10.75
C ARG A 104 12.57 5.13 11.78
N THR A 105 11.28 5.33 11.59
CA THR A 105 10.41 6.10 12.50
C THR A 105 9.51 5.23 13.38
N GLY A 106 9.66 3.90 13.30
CA GLY A 106 8.98 2.91 14.13
C GLY A 106 9.76 2.52 15.37
#